data_AF-A0A939FG30-F1
#
_entry.id   AF-A0A939FG30-F1
#
_cell.length_a   1.000
_cell.length_b   1.000
_cell.length_c   1.000
_cell.angle_alpha   90.00
_cell.angle_beta   90.00
_cell.angle_gamma   90.00
#
_symmetry.space_group_name_H-M   'P 1'
#
loop_
_entity.id
_entity.type
_entity.pdbx_description
1 polymer ?
#
loop_
_entity_poly.entity_id
_entity_poly.type
_entity_poly.pdbx_seq_one_letter_code
_entity_poly.pdbx_strand_id
1 'polypeptide(L)'
;MTDFDALDALLASVQPEAALPPAGERRVLREGLGLSQAQIAQALGVGPSTVRGWESGREPAGEIRTKYAYLLDGLRAKLHPQKDEPADDSAGGSDSAGGSDSA
;
A
#
# COMPACT_ATOMS: atom_id res chain seq x y z
N MET A 1 -13.27 21.28 26.57
CA MET A 1 -12.79 20.61 25.34
C MET A 1 -11.36 21.00 25.22
N THR A 2 -10.48 20.04 25.53
CA THR A 2 -9.05 20.29 25.47
C THR A 2 -8.63 20.34 24.01
N ASP A 3 -7.57 21.07 23.69
CA ASP A 3 -7.06 21.16 22.32
C ASP A 3 -6.74 19.76 21.74
N PHE A 4 -6.44 18.79 22.60
CA PHE A 4 -6.19 17.39 22.24
C PHE A 4 -7.44 16.66 21.73
N ASP A 5 -8.64 16.91 22.26
CA ASP A 5 -9.88 16.28 21.76
C ASP A 5 -10.16 16.66 20.29
N ALA A 6 -9.83 17.91 19.93
CA ALA A 6 -9.97 18.41 18.56
C ALA A 6 -8.92 17.80 17.63
N LEU A 7 -7.70 17.56 18.14
CA LEU A 7 -6.64 16.86 17.40
C LEU A 7 -6.98 15.38 17.20
N ASP A 8 -7.56 14.70 18.20
CA ASP A 8 -7.99 13.31 18.10
C ASP A 8 -9.16 13.16 17.13
N ALA A 9 -10.13 14.09 17.14
CA ALA A 9 -11.21 14.13 16.16
C ALA A 9 -10.68 14.37 14.74
N LEU A 10 -9.67 15.22 14.58
CA LEU A 10 -9.00 15.46 13.30
C LEU A 10 -8.25 14.21 12.83
N LEU A 11 -7.46 13.58 13.69
CA LEU A 11 -6.74 12.34 13.38
C LEU A 11 -7.69 11.20 13.03
N ALA A 12 -8.79 11.04 13.77
CA ALA A 12 -9.83 10.05 13.48
C ALA A 12 -10.55 10.31 12.14
N SER A 13 -10.60 11.57 11.69
CA SER A 13 -11.14 11.93 10.37
C SER A 13 -10.17 11.64 9.22
N VAL A 14 -8.86 11.59 9.49
CA VAL A 14 -7.83 11.28 8.50
C VAL A 14 -7.61 9.77 8.48
N GLN A 15 -8.48 9.06 7.76
CA GLN A 15 -8.17 7.68 7.39
C GLN A 15 -7.19 7.71 6.21
N PRO A 16 -6.00 7.11 6.32
CA PRO A 16 -5.08 7.05 5.19
C PRO A 16 -5.75 6.30 4.04
N GLU A 17 -5.96 6.99 2.93
CA GLU A 17 -6.43 6.38 1.69
C GLU A 17 -5.54 5.18 1.35
N ALA A 18 -6.15 4.04 1.03
CA ALA A 18 -5.41 2.80 0.80
C ALA A 18 -4.24 3.05 -0.16
N ALA A 19 -3.03 2.72 0.29
CA ALA A 19 -1.82 2.95 -0.48
C ALA A 19 -1.87 2.10 -1.75
N LEU A 20 -1.68 2.72 -2.91
CA LEU A 20 -1.64 2.02 -4.17
C LEU A 20 -0.20 1.97 -4.67
N PRO A 21 0.26 0.83 -5.22
CA PRO A 21 1.56 0.78 -5.86
C PRO A 21 1.58 1.69 -7.10
N PRO A 22 2.77 2.05 -7.62
CA PRO A 22 2.91 2.81 -8.85
C PRO A 22 2.11 2.22 -10.01
N ALA A 23 1.56 3.08 -10.88
CA ALA A 23 0.65 2.66 -11.94
C ALA A 23 1.21 1.53 -12.84
N GLY A 24 2.51 1.59 -13.15
CA GLY A 24 3.19 0.54 -13.91
C GLY A 24 3.23 -0.81 -13.19
N GLU A 25 3.43 -0.82 -11.87
CA GLU A 25 3.42 -2.05 -11.07
C GLU A 25 2.04 -2.70 -11.04
N ARG A 26 0.96 -1.91 -11.02
CA ARG A 26 -0.42 -2.43 -11.07
C ARG A 26 -0.63 -3.33 -12.30
N ARG A 27 -0.17 -2.85 -13.45
CA ARG A 27 -0.21 -3.59 -14.72
C ARG A 27 0.65 -4.86 -14.66
N VAL A 28 1.87 -4.77 -14.13
CA VAL A 28 2.77 -5.92 -14.00
C VAL A 28 2.18 -7.00 -13.10
N LEU A 29 1.58 -6.64 -11.95
CA LEU A 29 0.91 -7.58 -11.05
C LEU A 29 -0.24 -8.30 -11.75
N ARG A 30 -1.07 -7.56 -12.49
CA ARG A 30 -2.17 -8.12 -13.27
C ARG A 30 -1.65 -9.10 -14.33
N GLU A 31 -0.66 -8.68 -15.13
CA GLU A 31 -0.12 -9.47 -16.24
C GLU A 31 0.65 -10.70 -15.76
N GLY A 32 1.37 -10.60 -14.63
CA GLY A 32 2.10 -11.71 -14.02
C GLY A 32 1.23 -12.90 -13.64
N LEU A 33 -0.07 -12.68 -13.42
CA LEU A 33 -1.05 -13.73 -13.14
C LEU A 33 -2.00 -14.01 -14.32
N GLY A 34 -1.70 -13.48 -15.52
CA GLY A 34 -2.50 -13.70 -16.73
C GLY A 34 -3.89 -13.05 -16.70
N LEU A 35 -4.11 -12.05 -15.84
CA LEU A 35 -5.39 -11.37 -15.72
C LEU A 35 -5.54 -10.26 -16.78
N SER A 36 -6.75 -10.12 -17.31
CA SER A 36 -7.13 -9.02 -18.20
C SER A 36 -7.72 -7.84 -17.41
N GLN A 37 -7.67 -6.64 -17.98
CA GLN A 37 -8.32 -5.46 -17.40
C GLN A 37 -9.83 -5.69 -17.23
N ALA A 38 -10.46 -6.45 -18.14
CA ALA A 38 -11.88 -6.77 -18.06
C ALA A 38 -12.22 -7.66 -16.85
N GLN A 39 -11.37 -8.62 -16.50
CA GLN A 39 -11.57 -9.47 -15.31
C GLN A 39 -11.49 -8.66 -14.02
N ILE A 40 -10.51 -7.76 -13.89
CA ILE A 40 -10.42 -6.84 -12.75
C ILE A 40 -11.63 -5.91 -12.71
N ALA A 41 -12.02 -5.35 -13.85
CA ALA A 41 -13.13 -4.43 -13.96
C ALA A 41 -14.45 -5.07 -13.53
N GLN A 42 -14.71 -6.31 -13.97
CA GLN A 42 -15.88 -7.09 -13.56
C GLN A 42 -15.90 -7.37 -12.06
N ALA A 43 -14.77 -7.76 -11.46
CA ALA A 43 -14.67 -8.00 -10.02
C ALA A 43 -14.94 -6.74 -9.18
N LEU A 44 -14.64 -5.56 -9.73
CA LEU A 44 -14.80 -4.27 -9.06
C LEU A 44 -16.08 -3.53 -9.47
N GLY A 45 -16.86 -4.04 -10.42
CA GLY A 45 -18.07 -3.38 -10.93
C GLY A 45 -17.81 -2.07 -11.68
N VAL A 46 -16.66 -1.95 -12.35
CA VAL A 46 -16.27 -0.78 -13.17
C VAL A 46 -16.07 -1.16 -14.64
N GLY A 47 -15.82 -0.17 -15.49
CA GLY A 47 -15.47 -0.39 -16.91
C GLY A 47 -13.99 -0.78 -17.11
N PRO A 48 -13.64 -1.59 -18.13
CA PRO A 48 -12.24 -1.92 -18.45
C PRO A 48 -11.38 -0.68 -18.75
N SER A 49 -11.97 0.35 -19.35
CA SER A 49 -11.30 1.63 -19.61
C SER A 49 -10.92 2.38 -18.32
N THR A 50 -11.70 2.21 -17.25
CA THR A 50 -11.41 2.75 -15.93
C THR A 50 -10.14 2.12 -15.35
N VAL A 51 -10.03 0.78 -15.42
CA VAL A 51 -8.84 0.04 -15.00
C VAL A 51 -7.62 0.44 -15.83
N ARG A 52 -7.77 0.59 -17.16
CA ARG A 52 -6.71 1.13 -18.02
C ARG A 52 -6.26 2.52 -17.57
N GLY A 53 -7.20 3.39 -17.21
CA GLY A 53 -6.92 4.71 -16.64
C GLY A 53 -6.05 4.60 -15.39
N TRP A 54 -6.39 3.68 -14.48
CA TRP A 54 -5.64 3.46 -13.24
C TRP A 54 -4.23 2.92 -13.44
N GLU A 55 -4.04 2.04 -14.42
CA GLU A 55 -2.74 1.50 -14.81
C GLU A 55 -1.89 2.52 -15.59
N SER A 56 -2.49 3.64 -16.02
CA SER A 56 -1.80 4.75 -16.71
C SER A 56 -1.53 5.97 -15.84
N GLY A 57 -1.89 5.93 -14.55
CA GLY A 57 -1.59 7.00 -13.59
C GLY A 57 -2.81 7.75 -13.02
N ARG A 58 -4.03 7.44 -13.46
CA ARG A 58 -5.23 7.96 -12.80
C ARG A 58 -5.42 7.27 -11.46
N GLU A 59 -5.78 8.00 -10.42
CA GLU A 59 -6.09 7.37 -9.13
C GLU A 59 -7.59 7.03 -9.01
N PRO A 60 -7.95 5.83 -8.49
CA PRO A 60 -9.29 5.62 -7.95
C PRO A 60 -9.47 6.37 -6.62
N ALA A 61 -10.73 6.58 -6.24
CA ALA A 61 -11.10 7.33 -5.04
C ALA A 61 -12.19 6.59 -4.25
N GLY A 62 -12.23 6.80 -2.93
CA GLY A 62 -13.23 6.22 -2.04
C GLY A 62 -13.16 4.69 -2.01
N GLU A 63 -14.31 4.04 -1.79
CA GLU A 63 -14.38 2.59 -1.54
C GLU A 63 -13.74 1.74 -2.66
N ILE A 64 -13.82 2.19 -3.92
CA ILE A 64 -13.24 1.46 -5.04
C ILE A 64 -11.71 1.43 -4.98
N ARG A 65 -11.09 2.48 -4.42
CA ARG A 65 -9.64 2.54 -4.19
C ARG A 65 -9.23 1.45 -3.22
N THR A 66 -9.95 1.31 -2.11
CA THR A 66 -9.70 0.29 -1.09
C THR A 66 -9.84 -1.13 -1.65
N LYS A 67 -10.91 -1.40 -2.40
CA LYS A 67 -11.10 -2.72 -3.05
C LYS A 67 -10.01 -3.03 -4.06
N TYR A 68 -9.57 -2.03 -4.82
CA TYR A 68 -8.52 -2.20 -5.80
C TYR A 68 -7.15 -2.42 -5.13
N ALA A 69 -6.83 -1.70 -4.06
CA ALA A 69 -5.63 -1.92 -3.26
C ALA A 69 -5.58 -3.35 -2.71
N TYR A 70 -6.67 -3.79 -2.07
CA TYR A 70 -6.80 -5.15 -1.54
C TYR A 70 -6.58 -6.23 -2.62
N LEU A 71 -7.14 -6.03 -3.81
CA LEU A 71 -6.91 -6.92 -4.94
C LEU A 71 -5.41 -6.96 -5.29
N LEU A 72 -4.76 -5.81 -5.46
CA LEU A 72 -3.35 -5.72 -5.86
C LEU A 72 -2.40 -6.35 -4.83
N ASP A 73 -2.68 -6.19 -3.53
CA ASP A 73 -1.94 -6.85 -2.46
C ASP A 73 -2.07 -8.37 -2.56
N GLY A 74 -3.28 -8.87 -2.79
CA GLY A 74 -3.52 -10.30 -3.04
C GLY A 74 -2.82 -10.83 -4.31
N LEU A 75 -2.75 -10.03 -5.39
CA LEU A 75 -2.00 -10.39 -6.59
C LEU A 75 -0.49 -10.44 -6.30
N ARG A 76 0.03 -9.47 -5.53
CA ARG A 76 1.44 -9.43 -5.13
C ARG A 76 1.82 -10.63 -4.27
N ALA A 77 1.01 -10.97 -3.27
CA ALA A 77 1.25 -12.13 -2.40
C ALA A 77 1.31 -13.45 -3.19
N LYS A 78 0.46 -13.59 -4.22
CA LYS A 78 0.48 -14.77 -5.11
C LYS A 78 1.72 -14.85 -6.00
N LEU A 79 2.27 -13.70 -6.42
CA LEU A 79 3.50 -13.65 -7.23
C LEU A 79 4.76 -13.81 -6.38
N HIS A 80 4.71 -13.37 -5.11
CA HIS A 80 5.84 -13.37 -4.19
C HIS A 80 5.45 -13.95 -2.82
N PRO A 81 5.28 -15.27 -2.70
CA PRO A 81 4.83 -15.94 -1.47
C PRO A 81 5.89 -15.96 -0.34
N GLN A 82 6.95 -15.17 -0.43
CA GLN A 82 8.09 -15.16 0.51
C GLN A 82 8.28 -13.78 1.19
N LYS A 83 7.33 -12.85 1.03
CA LYS A 83 7.46 -11.47 1.51
C LYS A 83 6.26 -11.03 2.36
N ASP A 84 5.83 -11.91 3.26
CA ASP A 84 5.02 -11.58 4.43
C ASP A 84 5.92 -11.65 5.67
N GLU A 85 6.91 -10.77 5.74
CA GLU A 85 7.54 -10.43 7.02
C GLU A 85 7.28 -8.94 7.21
N PRO A 86 6.58 -8.54 8.30
CA PRO A 86 6.36 -7.14 8.57
C PRO A 86 7.73 -6.49 8.74
N ALA A 87 7.92 -5.34 8.10
CA ALA A 87 9.07 -4.48 8.36
C ALA A 87 8.95 -3.91 9.78
N ASP A 88 9.27 -4.73 10.77
CA ASP A 88 9.53 -4.36 12.15
C ASP A 88 10.80 -5.11 12.54
N ASP A 89 11.94 -4.41 12.52
CA ASP A 89 12.80 -4.27 13.69
C ASP A 89 14.16 -3.64 13.33
N SER A 90 14.70 -2.89 14.30
CA SER A 90 16.11 -2.52 14.45
C SER A 90 16.66 -1.33 13.64
N ALA A 91 16.16 -0.13 13.96
CA ALA A 91 17.06 1.03 14.06
C ALA A 91 18.06 0.75 15.21
N GLY A 92 19.31 0.52 14.81
CA GLY A 92 20.34 -0.12 15.62
C GLY A 92 20.63 0.52 16.96
N GLY A 93 20.63 -0.32 18.00
CA GLY A 93 21.46 -0.09 19.18
C GLY A 93 22.93 -0.12 18.75
N SER A 94 23.55 1.05 18.71
CA SER A 94 25.01 1.17 18.68
C SER A 94 25.49 1.27 20.12
N ASP A 95 25.68 0.11 20.74
CA ASP A 95 26.56 -0.02 21.89
C ASP A 95 27.99 0.07 21.35
N SER A 96 28.71 1.12 21.71
CA SER A 96 30.16 1.22 21.54
C SER A 96 30.77 1.58 22.88
N ALA A 97 30.81 0.59 23.76
CA ALA A 97 31.81 0.49 24.81
C ALA A 97 33.20 0.34 24.16
N GLY A 98 33.88 1.47 23.93
CA GLY A 98 35.29 1.54 23.57
C GLY A 98 36.03 2.34 24.63
N GLY A 99 36.55 1.65 25.65
CA GLY A 99 37.42 2.27 26.64
C GLY A 99 38.72 2.75 26.01
N SER A 100 39.15 3.95 26.38
CA SER A 100 40.54 4.38 26.32
C SER A 100 40.76 5.60 27.23
N ASP A 101 41.58 5.36 28.26
CA ASP A 101 42.65 6.22 28.76
C ASP A 101 42.32 7.62 29.33
N SER A 102 42.63 7.84 30.63
CA SER A 102 43.49 8.96 31.07
C SER A 102 43.68 9.03 32.59
N ALA A 103 44.96 9.21 32.96
CA ALA A 103 45.57 9.81 34.18
C ALA A 103 45.69 8.99 35.48
#